data_AF-A0A1Y2WVB3-F1
#
_entry.id   AF-A0A1Y2WVB3-F1
#
_cell.length_a   1.000
_cell.length_b   1.000
_cell.length_c   1.000
_cell.angle_alpha   90.00
_cell.angle_beta   90.00
_cell.angle_gamma   90.00
#
_symmetry.space_group_name_H-M   'P 1'
#
loop_
_entity.id
_entity.type
_entity.pdbx_description
1 polymer ?
#
loop_
_entity_poly.entity_id
_entity_poly.type
_entity_poly.pdbx_seq_one_letter_code
_entity_poly.pdbx_strand_id
1 'polypeptide(L)'
;MHLHVAVTAAWLLVSQAVAQGIGNAETHPQLTTERCTKAGGCVKQNTSIVLDASFHPLRQVDGTGSCGGYGGGGLNKELCPDHEACAKNCVFDGADYEGNGVLAAGSTLTLNMYGERDGKLATLTPRVYLLDAEGDDYEILRLKNQEISFDVDVSKLICGMNGAMYLAEMNQTGARSALNPAGARYGTGYCDAQCPTLPFINGVANIDSDGACCNEMDIWEANSLASAFTAHACSEPGVYACKGDQCGTLGVCDKSGCAYNTWRMGNTTYYGPRSPPPGSSYNANLTKFTVDTSRPFTVTTQFLTQGNPSDITKGILNEVRRLYVQDGVVIENAPVIARNMPPGDSLRMSHCQAVADNFENMGGLTNTGQSLDRGMVLAFSIWNDDKQFMNWLDAGNAGPCTYEEGSPDIIRSKRPDTSVTFMNVRWGDLGSTYNSGTAS
;
A
#
# COMPACT_ATOMS: atom_id res chain seq x y z
N MET A 1 11.91 62.83 47.81
CA MET A 1 13.10 62.53 46.99
C MET A 1 12.92 61.10 46.47
N HIS A 2 12.59 60.97 45.19
CA HIS A 2 12.29 59.70 44.53
C HIS A 2 13.58 58.90 44.30
N LEU A 3 13.59 57.61 44.64
CA LEU A 3 14.54 56.66 44.04
C LEU A 3 13.76 55.39 43.68
N HIS A 4 13.39 55.26 42.41
CA HIS A 4 12.92 54.00 41.83
C HIS A 4 14.15 53.21 41.37
N VAL A 5 14.33 52.01 41.91
CA VAL A 5 15.33 51.04 41.42
C VAL A 5 14.62 50.13 40.42
N ALA A 6 14.95 50.27 39.14
CA ALA A 6 14.50 49.37 38.09
C ALA A 6 15.41 48.13 38.07
N VAL A 7 14.85 46.96 38.34
CA VAL A 7 15.51 45.67 38.15
C VAL A 7 15.13 45.16 36.77
N THR A 8 16.05 45.23 35.82
CA THR A 8 15.93 44.63 34.49
C THR A 8 16.23 43.13 34.60
N ALA A 9 15.17 42.31 34.60
CA ALA A 9 15.30 40.87 34.41
C ALA A 9 15.57 40.59 32.91
N ALA A 10 16.83 40.28 32.58
CA ALA A 10 17.20 39.81 31.25
C ALA A 10 16.69 38.37 31.05
N TRP A 11 15.63 38.21 30.27
CA TRP A 11 15.18 36.91 29.79
C TRP A 11 16.14 36.44 28.69
N LEU A 12 17.04 35.52 29.05
CA LEU A 12 17.79 34.73 28.07
C LEU A 12 16.79 33.84 27.31
N LEU A 13 16.39 34.28 26.11
CA LEU A 13 15.73 33.43 25.12
C LEU A 13 16.76 32.44 24.59
N VAL A 14 16.79 31.25 25.19
CA VAL A 14 17.46 30.10 24.59
C VAL A 14 16.61 29.68 23.40
N SER A 15 17.07 29.99 22.19
CA SER A 15 16.49 29.47 20.94
C SER A 15 16.70 27.97 20.89
N GLN A 16 15.69 27.19 21.27
CA GLN A 16 15.60 25.77 20.93
C GLN A 16 15.50 25.67 19.40
N ALA A 17 16.54 25.17 18.75
CA ALA A 17 16.49 24.83 17.33
C ALA A 17 15.58 23.61 17.18
N VAL A 18 14.36 23.82 16.69
CA VAL A 18 13.42 22.75 16.32
C VAL A 18 13.81 22.23 14.94
N ALA A 19 14.00 20.91 14.87
CA ALA A 19 14.17 20.11 13.65
C ALA A 19 12.79 19.82 13.01
N GLN A 20 12.77 19.19 11.81
CA GLN A 20 11.68 19.15 10.80
C GLN A 20 10.35 19.64 11.34
N GLY A 21 9.96 20.88 11.03
CA GLY A 21 8.77 21.46 11.68
C GLY A 21 7.50 20.63 11.39
N ILE A 22 6.51 20.75 12.28
CA ILE A 22 5.11 20.47 11.99
C ILE A 22 4.49 21.78 11.52
N GLY A 23 3.87 21.76 10.35
CA GLY A 23 3.33 22.94 9.69
C GLY A 23 1.90 23.22 10.10
N ASN A 24 1.04 23.51 9.13
CA ASN A 24 -0.40 23.61 9.36
C ASN A 24 -0.98 22.28 9.86
N ALA A 25 -2.08 22.36 10.62
CA ALA A 25 -2.74 21.21 11.20
C ALA A 25 -3.17 20.20 10.13
N GLU A 26 -2.89 18.92 10.42
CA GLU A 26 -3.26 17.79 9.59
C GLU A 26 -4.52 17.13 10.15
N THR A 27 -5.53 16.92 9.30
CA THR A 27 -6.83 16.34 9.69
C THR A 27 -7.10 15.08 8.89
N HIS A 28 -6.98 13.93 9.54
CA HIS A 28 -7.10 12.61 8.93
C HIS A 28 -8.58 12.22 8.71
N PRO A 29 -8.99 11.87 7.47
CA PRO A 29 -10.29 11.27 7.22
C PRO A 29 -10.46 9.96 8.00
N GLN A 30 -11.65 9.76 8.55
CA GLN A 30 -11.96 8.55 9.32
C GLN A 30 -12.26 7.37 8.39
N LEU A 31 -11.74 6.19 8.74
CA LEU A 31 -12.03 4.93 8.06
C LEU A 31 -12.24 3.86 9.12
N THR A 32 -13.51 3.59 9.46
CA THR A 32 -13.87 2.53 10.41
C THR A 32 -13.47 1.17 9.86
N THR A 33 -12.62 0.46 10.60
CA THR A 33 -12.23 -0.92 10.32
C THR A 33 -12.75 -1.85 11.43
N GLU A 34 -12.54 -3.15 11.31
CA GLU A 34 -12.96 -4.10 12.34
C GLU A 34 -11.90 -5.16 12.66
N ARG A 35 -11.80 -5.52 13.93
CA ARG A 35 -10.98 -6.62 14.41
C ARG A 35 -11.87 -7.79 14.82
N CYS A 36 -11.63 -8.96 14.25
CA CYS A 36 -12.51 -10.11 14.38
C CYS A 36 -11.88 -11.24 15.20
N THR A 37 -12.70 -11.93 15.98
CA THR A 37 -12.32 -13.16 16.68
C THR A 37 -13.41 -14.20 16.50
N LYS A 38 -13.05 -15.49 16.56
CA LYS A 38 -14.05 -16.57 16.44
C LYS A 38 -15.13 -16.51 17.53
N ALA A 39 -14.74 -16.14 18.75
CA ALA A 39 -15.64 -16.13 19.89
C ALA A 39 -16.45 -14.83 20.03
N GLY A 40 -15.85 -13.69 19.68
CA GLY A 40 -16.43 -12.36 19.91
C GLY A 40 -17.03 -11.68 18.67
N GLY A 41 -16.92 -12.29 17.49
CA GLY A 41 -17.26 -11.62 16.24
C GLY A 41 -16.32 -10.45 15.94
N CYS A 42 -16.79 -9.50 15.14
CA CYS A 42 -16.03 -8.32 14.73
C CYS A 42 -16.34 -7.10 15.62
N VAL A 43 -15.29 -6.43 16.08
CA VAL A 43 -15.36 -5.20 16.87
C VAL A 43 -14.80 -4.04 16.06
N LYS A 44 -15.57 -2.96 15.95
CA LYS A 44 -15.15 -1.75 15.24
C LYS A 44 -13.93 -1.11 15.87
N GLN A 45 -13.02 -0.65 15.02
CA GLN A 45 -11.86 0.17 15.36
C GLN A 45 -12.07 1.57 14.78
N ASN A 46 -11.75 2.60 15.55
CA ASN A 46 -11.89 4.01 15.14
C ASN A 46 -10.63 4.49 14.40
N THR A 47 -10.20 3.73 13.40
CA THR A 47 -9.02 4.05 12.60
C THR A 47 -9.27 5.22 11.65
N SER A 48 -8.18 5.84 11.19
CA SER A 48 -8.20 6.90 10.18
C SER A 48 -7.19 6.60 9.07
N ILE A 49 -7.15 7.44 8.04
CA ILE A 49 -6.16 7.33 6.97
C ILE A 49 -5.27 8.57 6.91
N VAL A 50 -4.02 8.35 6.51
CA VAL A 50 -3.07 9.41 6.25
C VAL A 50 -2.50 9.31 4.85
N LEU A 51 -2.41 10.42 4.13
CA LEU A 51 -1.70 10.48 2.85
C LEU A 51 -0.20 10.19 3.03
N ASP A 52 0.43 9.59 2.04
CA ASP A 52 1.89 9.48 2.02
C ASP A 52 2.54 10.87 2.09
N ALA A 53 3.73 10.95 2.70
CA ALA A 53 4.48 12.21 2.84
C ALA A 53 4.69 12.95 1.50
N SER A 54 4.70 12.24 0.37
CA SER A 54 4.82 12.82 -0.97
C SER A 54 3.64 13.70 -1.40
N PHE A 55 2.49 13.61 -0.72
CA PHE A 55 1.32 14.43 -0.99
C PHE A 55 1.21 15.64 -0.05
N HIS A 56 2.09 15.73 0.94
CA HIS A 56 2.15 16.84 1.87
C HIS A 56 3.10 17.92 1.32
N PRO A 57 2.69 19.20 1.31
CA PRO A 57 3.61 20.27 0.95
C PRO A 57 4.81 20.30 1.91
N LEU A 58 6.01 20.18 1.35
CA LEU A 58 7.26 20.37 2.08
C LEU A 58 7.78 21.79 1.84
N ARG A 59 7.59 22.67 2.82
CA ARG A 59 7.97 24.09 2.72
C ARG A 59 9.13 24.45 3.64
N GLN A 60 9.71 25.60 3.37
CA GLN A 60 10.64 26.24 4.29
C GLN A 60 9.91 26.70 5.56
N VAL A 61 10.59 26.57 6.70
CA VAL A 61 10.06 27.00 8.01
C VAL A 61 9.77 28.51 8.02
N ASP A 62 10.55 29.32 7.32
CA ASP A 62 10.36 30.77 7.19
C ASP A 62 9.22 31.18 6.23
N GLY A 63 8.60 30.22 5.54
CA GLY A 63 7.49 30.43 4.62
C GLY A 63 7.89 30.99 3.25
N THR A 64 9.19 31.06 2.91
CA THR A 64 9.66 31.73 1.69
C THR A 64 9.61 30.85 0.42
N GLY A 65 9.40 29.54 0.55
CA GLY A 65 9.30 28.64 -0.59
C GLY A 65 9.20 27.15 -0.23
N SER A 66 9.40 26.29 -1.24
CA SER A 66 9.42 24.83 -1.07
C SER A 66 10.84 24.31 -0.82
N CYS A 67 10.95 23.21 -0.06
CA CYS A 67 12.19 22.45 0.08
C CYS A 67 12.41 21.40 -1.02
N GLY A 68 11.47 21.26 -1.96
CA GLY A 68 11.53 20.25 -3.02
C GLY A 68 11.25 18.82 -2.52
N GLY A 69 11.90 17.84 -3.14
CA GLY A 69 11.85 16.43 -2.76
C GLY A 69 10.76 15.63 -3.49
N TYR A 70 9.50 15.96 -3.29
CA TYR A 70 8.39 15.20 -3.87
C TYR A 70 7.82 15.87 -5.13
N GLY A 71 7.20 15.10 -6.03
CA GLY A 71 6.67 15.64 -7.30
C GLY A 71 7.69 15.75 -8.44
N GLY A 72 8.76 14.96 -8.42
CA GLY A 72 9.72 14.83 -9.53
C GLY A 72 10.96 15.73 -9.44
N GLY A 73 11.11 16.54 -8.38
CA GLY A 73 12.32 17.31 -8.09
C GLY A 73 13.06 16.77 -6.87
N GLY A 74 14.39 16.77 -6.88
CA GLY A 74 15.18 16.41 -5.69
C GLY A 74 15.02 17.42 -4.54
N LEU A 75 15.54 17.08 -3.36
CA LEU A 75 15.65 18.03 -2.25
C LEU A 75 16.51 19.23 -2.66
N ASN A 76 16.12 20.42 -2.22
CA ASN A 76 16.91 21.63 -2.44
C ASN A 76 18.22 21.52 -1.65
N LYS A 77 19.36 21.45 -2.35
CA LYS A 77 20.69 21.27 -1.74
C LYS A 77 21.15 22.43 -0.87
N GLU A 78 20.61 23.64 -1.05
CA GLU A 78 20.93 24.78 -0.20
C GLU A 78 20.19 24.69 1.14
N LEU A 79 18.97 24.15 1.13
CA LEU A 79 18.15 23.97 2.33
C LEU A 79 18.42 22.65 3.04
N CYS A 80 18.80 21.63 2.28
CA CYS A 80 19.10 20.27 2.72
C CYS A 80 20.53 19.83 2.33
N PRO A 81 21.59 20.56 2.75
CA PRO A 81 22.97 20.15 2.52
C PRO A 81 23.40 18.97 3.40
N ASP A 82 22.76 18.82 4.57
CA ASP A 82 22.94 17.75 5.55
C ASP A 82 21.59 17.44 6.23
N HIS A 83 21.55 16.34 7.00
CA HIS A 83 20.32 15.84 7.61
C HIS A 83 19.74 16.85 8.62
N GLU A 84 20.60 17.43 9.45
CA GLU A 84 20.23 18.39 10.49
C GLU A 84 19.72 19.71 9.92
N ALA A 85 20.37 20.23 8.88
CA ALA A 85 19.98 21.46 8.18
C ALA A 85 18.66 21.25 7.44
N CYS A 86 18.51 20.16 6.69
CA CYS A 86 17.24 19.84 6.04
C CYS A 86 16.13 19.78 7.07
N ALA A 87 16.41 19.15 8.21
CA ALA A 87 15.45 19.06 9.28
C ALA A 87 15.08 20.43 9.84
N LYS A 88 16.06 21.26 10.18
CA LYS A 88 15.80 22.59 10.71
C LYS A 88 15.05 23.50 9.73
N ASN A 89 15.30 23.35 8.43
CA ASN A 89 14.84 24.29 7.41
C ASN A 89 13.47 23.93 6.81
N CYS A 90 13.04 22.66 6.91
CA CYS A 90 11.88 22.15 6.20
C CYS A 90 10.78 21.63 7.14
N VAL A 91 9.53 21.76 6.69
CA VAL A 91 8.34 21.39 7.46
C VAL A 91 7.25 20.86 6.53
N PHE A 92 6.59 19.79 6.96
CA PHE A 92 5.38 19.28 6.31
C PHE A 92 4.15 20.08 6.78
N ASP A 93 3.41 20.65 5.83
CA ASP A 93 2.05 21.15 6.10
C ASP A 93 1.02 20.03 5.88
N GLY A 94 -0.15 20.18 6.49
CA GLY A 94 -1.27 19.26 6.26
C GLY A 94 -1.72 19.21 4.80
N ALA A 95 -2.26 18.07 4.38
CA ALA A 95 -2.65 17.80 3.00
C ALA A 95 -4.15 18.03 2.75
N ASP A 96 -4.49 18.37 1.50
CA ASP A 96 -5.86 18.37 0.99
C ASP A 96 -6.23 16.97 0.49
N TYR A 97 -6.97 16.20 1.28
CA TYR A 97 -7.35 14.83 0.95
C TYR A 97 -8.24 14.75 -0.30
N GLU A 98 -9.32 15.54 -0.34
CA GLU A 98 -10.26 15.51 -1.47
C GLU A 98 -9.59 16.00 -2.75
N GLY A 99 -8.77 17.06 -2.68
CA GLY A 99 -7.97 17.55 -3.81
C GLY A 99 -6.84 16.61 -4.26
N ASN A 100 -6.48 15.63 -3.44
CA ASN A 100 -5.61 14.49 -3.80
C ASN A 100 -6.40 13.21 -4.12
N GLY A 101 -7.73 13.30 -4.24
CA GLY A 101 -8.57 12.21 -4.72
C GLY A 101 -8.92 11.17 -3.66
N VAL A 102 -8.72 11.47 -2.38
CA VAL A 102 -9.02 10.60 -1.26
C VAL A 102 -10.34 11.00 -0.62
N LEU A 103 -11.33 10.10 -0.68
CA LEU A 103 -12.63 10.27 -0.05
C LEU A 103 -12.86 9.12 0.93
N ALA A 104 -13.05 9.42 2.22
CA ALA A 104 -13.33 8.39 3.21
C ALA A 104 -14.52 8.78 4.10
N ALA A 105 -15.43 7.83 4.31
CA ALA A 105 -16.58 8.00 5.18
C ALA A 105 -17.05 6.64 5.72
N GLY A 106 -17.26 6.56 7.04
CA GLY A 106 -17.63 5.29 7.67
C GLY A 106 -16.58 4.23 7.40
N SER A 107 -16.98 3.08 6.87
CA SER A 107 -16.08 1.98 6.50
C SER A 107 -15.66 1.98 5.02
N THR A 108 -15.85 3.10 4.30
CA THR A 108 -15.60 3.21 2.86
C THR A 108 -14.46 4.19 2.57
N LEU A 109 -13.53 3.77 1.72
CA LEU A 109 -12.45 4.57 1.14
C LEU A 109 -12.53 4.51 -0.38
N THR A 110 -12.69 5.65 -1.04
CA THR A 110 -12.59 5.79 -2.49
C THR A 110 -11.32 6.57 -2.85
N LEU A 111 -10.52 6.01 -3.75
CA LEU A 111 -9.34 6.65 -4.32
C LEU A 111 -9.58 6.95 -5.80
N ASN A 112 -9.47 8.22 -6.18
CA ASN A 112 -9.64 8.70 -7.55
C ASN A 112 -8.27 8.86 -8.21
N MET A 113 -8.13 8.34 -9.44
CA MET A 113 -6.89 8.49 -10.20
C MET A 113 -6.69 9.92 -10.74
N TYR A 114 -7.79 10.56 -11.12
CA TYR A 114 -7.78 11.91 -11.69
C TYR A 114 -8.75 12.83 -10.94
N GLY A 115 -8.48 14.13 -11.02
CA GLY A 115 -9.37 15.18 -10.55
C GLY A 115 -9.01 16.52 -11.19
N GLU A 116 -9.72 17.58 -10.84
CA GLU A 116 -9.47 18.90 -11.43
C GLU A 116 -8.43 19.70 -10.62
N ARG A 117 -7.43 20.27 -11.31
CA ARG A 117 -6.51 21.29 -10.78
C ARG A 117 -6.42 22.43 -11.79
N ASP A 118 -6.64 23.67 -11.34
CA ASP A 118 -6.62 24.87 -12.18
C ASP A 118 -7.50 24.77 -13.46
N GLY A 119 -8.68 24.13 -13.32
CA GLY A 119 -9.61 23.92 -14.43
C GLY A 119 -9.15 22.91 -15.48
N LYS A 120 -8.15 22.07 -15.16
CA LYS A 120 -7.64 20.99 -16.01
C LYS A 120 -7.68 19.66 -15.28
N LEU A 121 -7.91 18.58 -16.01
CA LEU A 121 -7.80 17.23 -15.48
C LEU A 121 -6.33 16.93 -15.15
N ALA A 122 -6.05 16.62 -13.89
CA ALA A 122 -4.74 16.29 -13.36
C ALA A 122 -4.71 14.83 -12.88
N THR A 123 -3.53 14.21 -12.95
CA THR A 123 -3.28 12.92 -12.30
C THR A 123 -3.07 13.14 -10.80
N LEU A 124 -3.79 12.41 -9.97
CA LEU A 124 -3.72 12.48 -8.50
C LEU A 124 -2.97 11.29 -7.91
N THR A 125 -3.27 10.06 -8.36
CA THR A 125 -2.56 8.81 -7.99
C THR A 125 -2.27 8.61 -6.49
N PRO A 126 -3.24 8.84 -5.57
CA PRO A 126 -2.99 8.84 -4.13
C PRO A 126 -2.50 7.49 -3.59
N ARG A 127 -1.63 7.57 -2.59
CA ARG A 127 -1.30 6.48 -1.66
C ARG A 127 -1.58 6.93 -0.23
N VAL A 128 -2.26 6.09 0.54
CA VAL A 128 -2.62 6.34 1.94
C VAL A 128 -2.28 5.15 2.83
N TYR A 129 -2.08 5.40 4.12
CA TYR A 129 -1.82 4.40 5.15
C TYR A 129 -2.91 4.41 6.21
N LEU A 130 -3.14 3.28 6.87
CA LEU A 130 -4.05 3.17 8.01
C LEU A 130 -3.35 3.64 9.29
N LEU A 131 -3.93 4.65 9.94
CA LEU A 131 -3.55 5.06 11.29
C LEU A 131 -4.37 4.31 12.34
N ASP A 132 -3.79 4.17 13.53
CA ASP A 132 -4.46 3.61 14.70
C ASP A 132 -5.62 4.50 15.21
N ALA A 133 -6.28 4.07 16.27
CA ALA A 133 -7.46 4.76 16.80
C ALA A 133 -7.13 6.14 17.41
N GLU A 134 -5.90 6.30 17.88
CA GLU A 134 -5.36 7.56 18.39
C GLU A 134 -5.01 8.53 17.26
N GLY A 135 -4.68 8.02 16.07
CA GLY A 135 -4.31 8.80 14.90
C GLY A 135 -2.89 9.36 14.97
N ASP A 136 -2.04 8.81 15.85
CA ASP A 136 -0.66 9.26 16.07
C ASP A 136 0.37 8.35 15.40
N ASP A 137 0.07 7.06 15.32
CA ASP A 137 0.92 6.02 14.75
C ASP A 137 0.14 5.18 13.72
N TYR A 138 0.85 4.42 12.89
CA TYR A 138 0.21 3.47 11.98
C TYR A 138 -0.43 2.30 12.75
N GLU A 139 -1.56 1.82 12.26
CA GLU A 139 -2.13 0.56 12.73
C GLU A 139 -1.27 -0.60 12.23
N ILE A 140 -0.64 -1.33 13.15
CA ILE A 140 0.28 -2.42 12.83
C ILE A 140 -0.46 -3.77 12.79
N LEU A 141 -0.59 -4.31 11.58
CA LEU A 141 -1.25 -5.58 11.32
C LEU A 141 -0.27 -6.74 11.47
N ARG A 142 -0.56 -7.64 12.41
CA ARG A 142 0.23 -8.86 12.68
C ARG A 142 -0.51 -10.09 12.16
N LEU A 143 -0.39 -10.36 10.86
CA LEU A 143 -1.28 -11.31 10.19
C LEU A 143 -0.77 -12.75 10.10
N LYS A 144 0.40 -13.10 10.64
CA LYS A 144 0.82 -14.52 10.66
C LYS A 144 -0.18 -15.36 11.47
N ASN A 145 -0.72 -16.42 10.87
CA ASN A 145 -1.79 -17.25 11.42
C ASN A 145 -3.11 -16.49 11.65
N GLN A 146 -3.40 -15.52 10.80
CA GLN A 146 -4.61 -14.69 10.81
C GLN A 146 -5.12 -14.52 9.35
N GLU A 147 -6.22 -13.81 9.19
CA GLU A 147 -6.74 -13.39 7.90
C GLU A 147 -7.08 -11.90 7.87
N ILE A 148 -7.16 -11.37 6.66
CA ILE A 148 -7.69 -10.04 6.36
C ILE A 148 -8.72 -10.15 5.24
N SER A 149 -9.85 -9.46 5.40
CA SER A 149 -10.91 -9.33 4.42
C SER A 149 -11.26 -7.88 4.17
N PHE A 150 -11.73 -7.58 2.97
CA PHE A 150 -12.25 -6.28 2.59
C PHE A 150 -13.19 -6.46 1.41
N ASP A 151 -14.19 -5.59 1.32
CA ASP A 151 -15.02 -5.46 0.13
C ASP A 151 -14.35 -4.48 -0.84
N VAL A 152 -14.43 -4.75 -2.13
CA VAL A 152 -13.82 -3.90 -3.15
C VAL A 152 -14.74 -3.70 -4.35
N ASP A 153 -14.77 -2.47 -4.87
CA ASP A 153 -15.33 -2.13 -6.17
C ASP A 153 -14.19 -1.69 -7.10
N VAL A 154 -13.92 -2.52 -8.10
CA VAL A 154 -12.95 -2.28 -9.17
C VAL A 154 -13.61 -2.02 -10.53
N SER A 155 -14.93 -1.88 -10.58
CA SER A 155 -15.70 -1.78 -11.84
C SER A 155 -15.30 -0.58 -12.72
N LYS A 156 -14.63 0.41 -12.11
CA LYS A 156 -14.11 1.59 -12.81
C LYS A 156 -12.63 1.51 -13.16
N LEU A 157 -11.92 0.46 -12.76
CA LEU A 157 -10.52 0.22 -13.10
C LEU A 157 -10.44 -0.54 -14.42
N ILE A 158 -9.93 0.11 -15.46
CA ILE A 158 -9.77 -0.47 -16.80
C ILE A 158 -8.35 -1.01 -17.00
N CYS A 159 -8.04 -1.55 -18.18
CA CYS A 159 -6.67 -1.93 -18.55
C CYS A 159 -5.67 -0.81 -18.20
N GLY A 160 -4.52 -1.18 -17.65
CA GLY A 160 -3.48 -0.23 -17.25
C GLY A 160 -3.64 0.41 -15.87
N MET A 161 -4.78 0.18 -15.20
CA MET A 161 -4.98 0.64 -13.82
C MET A 161 -4.59 -0.44 -12.82
N ASN A 162 -4.10 -0.01 -11.66
CA ASN A 162 -3.92 -0.85 -10.50
C ASN A 162 -4.50 -0.14 -9.27
N GLY A 163 -5.57 -0.70 -8.70
CA GLY A 163 -6.04 -0.37 -7.37
C GLY A 163 -5.47 -1.37 -6.39
N ALA A 164 -4.59 -0.91 -5.50
CA ALA A 164 -3.81 -1.78 -4.63
C ALA A 164 -4.17 -1.66 -3.16
N MET A 165 -4.16 -2.78 -2.45
CA MET A 165 -4.16 -2.86 -0.99
C MET A 165 -3.07 -3.85 -0.57
N TYR A 166 -2.11 -3.38 0.20
CA TYR A 166 -0.89 -4.13 0.48
C TYR A 166 -0.31 -3.80 1.85
N LEU A 167 0.65 -4.60 2.28
CA LEU A 167 1.37 -4.41 3.54
C LEU A 167 2.82 -4.10 3.25
N ALA A 168 3.35 -3.06 3.90
CA ALA A 168 4.77 -2.74 3.89
C ALA A 168 5.33 -2.81 5.31
N GLU A 169 6.55 -3.35 5.48
CA GLU A 169 7.21 -3.45 6.78
C GLU A 169 7.81 -2.10 7.26
N MET A 170 6.98 -1.06 7.23
CA MET A 170 7.30 0.28 7.70
C MET A 170 7.37 0.34 9.23
N ASN A 171 8.08 1.35 9.75
CA ASN A 171 8.09 1.63 11.18
C ASN A 171 6.73 2.19 11.65
N GLN A 172 6.20 1.67 12.77
CA GLN A 172 4.92 2.09 13.35
C GLN A 172 4.75 3.60 13.50
N THR A 173 5.79 4.31 13.90
CA THR A 173 5.74 5.76 14.13
C THR A 173 6.02 6.57 12.87
N GLY A 174 6.14 5.94 11.70
CA GLY A 174 6.70 6.55 10.50
C GLY A 174 8.17 6.93 10.65
N ALA A 175 8.88 6.26 11.55
CA ALA A 175 10.23 6.60 12.01
C ALA A 175 10.32 8.01 12.62
N ARG A 176 9.36 8.34 13.50
CA ARG A 176 9.35 9.59 14.25
C ARG A 176 10.62 9.70 15.09
N SER A 177 11.33 10.82 14.98
CA SER A 177 12.59 11.08 15.67
C SER A 177 12.81 12.58 15.87
N ALA A 178 13.93 12.96 16.48
CA ALA A 178 14.30 14.38 16.57
C ALA A 178 14.43 15.02 15.19
N LEU A 179 14.92 14.30 14.18
CA LEU A 179 15.06 14.80 12.81
C LEU A 179 13.81 14.60 11.95
N ASN A 180 12.80 13.88 12.44
CA ASN A 180 11.50 13.66 11.80
C ASN A 180 10.40 13.65 12.87
N PRO A 181 9.98 14.80 13.41
CA PRO A 181 8.89 14.81 14.37
C PRO A 181 7.52 14.69 13.67
N ALA A 182 7.45 14.76 12.34
CA ALA A 182 6.23 14.58 11.55
C ALA A 182 5.69 13.15 11.67
N GLY A 183 6.54 12.14 11.42
CA GLY A 183 6.21 10.73 11.66
C GLY A 183 4.98 10.24 10.87
N ALA A 184 4.34 9.19 11.40
CA ALA A 184 3.16 8.55 10.81
C ALA A 184 2.01 9.53 10.58
N ARG A 185 1.84 10.55 11.43
CA ARG A 185 0.82 11.60 11.27
C ARG A 185 0.90 12.34 9.92
N TYR A 186 2.06 12.34 9.28
CA TYR A 186 2.31 12.95 7.97
C TYR A 186 2.75 11.92 6.91
N GLY A 187 2.48 10.63 7.15
CA GLY A 187 2.73 9.58 6.18
C GLY A 187 4.20 9.29 5.87
N THR A 188 5.11 9.54 6.82
CA THR A 188 6.55 9.32 6.59
C THR A 188 6.95 7.84 6.73
N GLY A 189 8.12 7.50 6.18
CA GLY A 189 8.75 6.19 6.40
C GLY A 189 8.36 5.09 5.41
N TYR A 190 7.79 5.45 4.25
CA TYR A 190 7.46 4.50 3.20
C TYR A 190 8.68 3.74 2.70
N CYS A 191 8.45 2.47 2.40
CA CYS A 191 9.37 1.52 1.79
C CYS A 191 8.52 0.46 1.09
N ASP A 192 9.11 -0.25 0.13
CA ASP A 192 8.52 -1.45 -0.47
C ASP A 192 9.64 -2.34 -1.03
N ALA A 193 9.29 -3.49 -1.62
CA ALA A 193 10.30 -4.41 -2.16
C ALA A 193 10.93 -3.92 -3.47
N GLN A 194 10.37 -2.87 -4.08
CA GLN A 194 10.95 -2.19 -5.24
C GLN A 194 12.09 -1.26 -4.84
N CYS A 195 12.34 -1.04 -3.55
CA CYS A 195 13.43 -0.21 -3.04
C CYS A 195 13.50 1.18 -3.70
N PRO A 196 12.40 1.96 -3.74
CA PRO A 196 12.36 3.23 -4.44
C PRO A 196 13.36 4.22 -3.85
N THR A 197 14.01 5.00 -4.71
CA THR A 197 14.78 6.16 -4.27
C THR A 197 13.81 7.27 -3.88
N LEU A 198 13.62 7.45 -2.57
CA LEU A 198 12.74 8.47 -2.01
C LEU A 198 13.56 9.66 -1.49
N PRO A 199 13.01 10.87 -1.44
CA PRO A 199 13.70 12.04 -0.87
C PRO A 199 13.98 11.91 0.63
N PHE A 200 13.25 11.03 1.33
CA PHE A 200 13.46 10.73 2.74
C PHE A 200 13.41 9.22 2.96
N ILE A 201 14.29 8.71 3.82
CA ILE A 201 14.26 7.33 4.32
C ILE A 201 14.26 7.38 5.84
N ASN A 202 13.33 6.68 6.49
CA ASN A 202 13.07 6.81 7.92
C ASN A 202 12.87 8.27 8.38
N GLY A 203 12.27 9.10 7.51
CA GLY A 203 12.03 10.52 7.77
C GLY A 203 13.26 11.43 7.71
N VAL A 204 14.44 10.88 7.45
CA VAL A 204 15.68 11.64 7.32
C VAL A 204 15.94 11.89 5.83
N ALA A 205 16.40 13.10 5.51
CA ALA A 205 16.72 13.51 4.15
C ALA A 205 17.69 12.53 3.48
N ASN A 206 17.33 12.00 2.32
CA ASN A 206 18.11 11.02 1.58
C ASN A 206 19.15 11.71 0.68
N ILE A 207 20.22 12.18 1.29
CA ILE A 207 21.28 12.94 0.60
C ILE A 207 22.06 12.05 -0.37
N ASP A 208 22.24 10.78 -0.01
CA ASP A 208 23.02 9.80 -0.76
C ASP A 208 22.23 9.13 -1.90
N SER A 209 20.94 9.44 -2.05
CA SER A 209 20.05 8.81 -3.04
C SER A 209 19.96 7.28 -2.89
N ASP A 210 19.97 6.80 -1.65
CA ASP A 210 19.77 5.39 -1.30
C ASP A 210 18.34 4.93 -1.67
N GLY A 211 18.10 3.63 -1.78
CA GLY A 211 16.75 3.07 -1.98
C GLY A 211 16.10 2.63 -0.68
N ALA A 212 14.79 2.82 -0.53
CA ALA A 212 14.01 2.46 0.66
C ALA A 212 13.38 1.07 0.51
N CYS A 213 14.10 0.03 0.92
CA CYS A 213 13.66 -1.37 0.85
C CYS A 213 12.91 -1.82 2.10
N CYS A 214 11.89 -2.66 1.96
CA CYS A 214 11.39 -3.50 3.06
C CYS A 214 10.55 -4.67 2.53
N ASN A 215 10.27 -5.66 3.39
CA ASN A 215 9.35 -6.75 3.04
C ASN A 215 7.98 -6.18 2.68
N GLU A 216 7.34 -6.79 1.69
CA GLU A 216 6.05 -6.36 1.14
C GLU A 216 5.15 -7.56 0.89
N MET A 217 3.86 -7.39 1.20
CA MET A 217 2.84 -8.39 0.91
C MET A 217 1.68 -7.70 0.19
N ASP A 218 1.64 -7.87 -1.11
CA ASP A 218 0.56 -7.40 -1.96
C ASP A 218 -0.66 -8.30 -1.80
N ILE A 219 -1.53 -7.89 -0.88
CA ILE A 219 -2.80 -8.57 -0.67
C ILE A 219 -3.65 -8.44 -1.94
N TRP A 220 -3.59 -7.31 -2.62
CA TRP A 220 -4.43 -7.03 -3.76
C TRP A 220 -3.76 -6.05 -4.70
N GLU A 221 -3.53 -6.48 -5.93
CA GLU A 221 -3.24 -5.61 -7.07
C GLU A 221 -4.17 -6.01 -8.20
N ALA A 222 -5.03 -5.10 -8.63
CA ALA A 222 -6.04 -5.46 -9.62
C ALA A 222 -6.62 -4.26 -10.36
N ASN A 223 -7.23 -4.60 -11.49
CA ASN A 223 -8.30 -3.85 -12.10
C ASN A 223 -9.52 -4.76 -12.32
N SER A 224 -10.49 -4.33 -13.13
CA SER A 224 -11.66 -5.16 -13.43
C SER A 224 -11.33 -6.41 -14.26
N LEU A 225 -10.18 -6.49 -14.94
CA LEU A 225 -9.87 -7.56 -15.90
C LEU A 225 -8.87 -8.59 -15.38
N ALA A 226 -7.97 -8.20 -14.49
CA ALA A 226 -7.00 -9.08 -13.87
C ALA A 226 -6.77 -8.73 -12.40
N SER A 227 -6.32 -9.71 -11.63
CA SER A 227 -5.94 -9.58 -10.23
C SER A 227 -4.73 -10.45 -9.93
N ALA A 228 -3.84 -9.94 -9.09
CA ALA A 228 -2.74 -10.65 -8.49
C ALA A 228 -2.72 -10.46 -6.97
N PHE A 229 -2.12 -11.43 -6.29
CA PHE A 229 -1.60 -11.24 -4.94
C PHE A 229 -0.19 -11.82 -4.87
N THR A 230 0.73 -11.09 -4.24
CA THR A 230 2.16 -11.29 -4.42
C THR A 230 2.88 -11.16 -3.09
N ALA A 231 3.70 -12.14 -2.75
CA ALA A 231 4.61 -12.01 -1.62
C ALA A 231 5.99 -11.56 -2.12
N HIS A 232 6.51 -10.46 -1.56
CA HIS A 232 7.85 -9.97 -1.83
C HIS A 232 8.71 -10.09 -0.57
N ALA A 233 9.72 -10.96 -0.63
CA ALA A 233 10.63 -11.18 0.48
C ALA A 233 11.88 -10.30 0.34
N CYS A 234 12.35 -9.76 1.46
CA CYS A 234 13.64 -9.08 1.60
C CYS A 234 14.51 -9.76 2.65
N SER A 235 15.83 -9.64 2.51
CA SER A 235 16.78 -10.21 3.45
C SER A 235 16.83 -9.47 4.79
N GLU A 236 16.49 -8.18 4.79
CA GLU A 236 16.54 -7.31 5.96
C GLU A 236 15.17 -7.11 6.59
N PRO A 237 15.05 -7.07 7.93
CA PRO A 237 13.81 -6.74 8.61
C PRO A 237 13.58 -5.22 8.64
N GLY A 238 12.35 -4.80 8.37
CA GLY A 238 11.95 -3.39 8.40
C GLY A 238 12.56 -2.58 7.25
N VAL A 239 12.59 -1.25 7.43
CA VAL A 239 13.13 -0.30 6.44
C VAL A 239 14.67 -0.42 6.36
N TYR A 240 15.19 -0.71 5.17
CA TYR A 240 16.61 -0.77 4.86
C TYR A 240 16.98 0.21 3.74
N ALA A 241 18.02 1.02 3.98
CA ALA A 241 18.57 1.94 2.98
C ALA A 241 19.62 1.22 2.11
N CYS A 242 19.22 0.74 0.93
CA CYS A 242 20.11 0.03 0.02
C CYS A 242 20.99 0.99 -0.80
N LYS A 243 22.17 0.52 -1.22
CA LYS A 243 23.06 1.26 -2.13
C LYS A 243 23.48 0.41 -3.33
N GLY A 244 23.57 1.03 -4.50
CA GLY A 244 24.07 0.38 -5.73
C GLY A 244 23.35 -0.94 -6.04
N ASP A 245 24.11 -2.01 -6.20
CA ASP A 245 23.58 -3.33 -6.57
C ASP A 245 22.62 -3.92 -5.52
N GLN A 246 22.69 -3.47 -4.26
CA GLN A 246 21.73 -3.86 -3.24
C GLN A 246 20.29 -3.45 -3.59
N CYS A 247 20.11 -2.37 -4.36
CA CYS A 247 18.81 -1.90 -4.81
C CYS A 247 18.34 -2.55 -6.13
N GLY A 248 19.20 -3.37 -6.76
CA GLY A 248 18.95 -3.99 -8.06
C GLY A 248 17.94 -5.14 -8.01
N THR A 249 17.63 -5.71 -9.17
CA THR A 249 16.66 -6.82 -9.33
C THR A 249 17.02 -8.06 -8.51
N LEU A 250 18.32 -8.34 -8.36
CA LEU A 250 18.84 -9.43 -7.52
C LEU A 250 19.47 -8.91 -6.22
N GLY A 251 19.00 -7.75 -5.76
CA GLY A 251 19.47 -7.08 -4.56
C GLY A 251 18.90 -7.68 -3.28
N VAL A 252 18.69 -6.83 -2.27
CA VAL A 252 18.23 -7.24 -0.92
C VAL A 252 16.73 -7.54 -0.83
N CYS A 253 15.99 -7.30 -1.92
CA CYS A 253 14.56 -7.58 -2.04
C CYS A 253 14.26 -8.30 -3.36
N ASP A 254 13.30 -9.21 -3.32
CA ASP A 254 12.71 -9.83 -4.51
C ASP A 254 11.70 -8.88 -5.15
N LYS A 255 12.13 -8.16 -6.19
CA LYS A 255 11.28 -7.22 -6.93
C LYS A 255 10.17 -7.90 -7.74
N SER A 256 10.41 -9.12 -8.23
CA SER A 256 9.44 -9.83 -9.06
C SER A 256 8.31 -10.41 -8.21
N GLY A 257 8.66 -10.92 -7.03
CA GLY A 257 7.71 -11.47 -6.07
C GLY A 257 7.16 -12.84 -6.46
N CYS A 258 6.66 -13.56 -5.45
CA CYS A 258 5.90 -14.78 -5.64
C CYS A 258 4.43 -14.44 -5.93
N ALA A 259 4.12 -14.17 -7.21
CA ALA A 259 2.80 -13.71 -7.63
C ALA A 259 1.83 -14.86 -7.97
N TYR A 260 0.56 -14.69 -7.59
CA TYR A 260 -0.55 -15.53 -8.04
C TYR A 260 -1.54 -14.70 -8.85
N ASN A 261 -1.47 -14.80 -10.17
CA ASN A 261 -2.41 -14.18 -11.11
C ASN A 261 -3.22 -15.28 -11.82
N THR A 262 -4.55 -15.19 -11.78
CA THR A 262 -5.43 -16.26 -12.28
C THR A 262 -5.25 -16.54 -13.77
N TRP A 263 -4.97 -15.51 -14.59
CA TRP A 263 -4.66 -15.66 -16.01
C TRP A 263 -3.33 -16.37 -16.23
N ARG A 264 -2.29 -15.99 -15.49
CA ARG A 264 -0.98 -16.68 -15.56
C ARG A 264 -1.10 -18.15 -15.16
N MET A 265 -2.04 -18.47 -14.26
CA MET A 265 -2.36 -19.84 -13.84
C MET A 265 -3.25 -20.60 -14.83
N GLY A 266 -3.61 -19.99 -15.96
CA GLY A 266 -4.39 -20.60 -17.04
C GLY A 266 -5.91 -20.54 -16.85
N ASN A 267 -6.41 -19.85 -15.82
CA ASN A 267 -7.84 -19.75 -15.53
C ASN A 267 -8.41 -18.42 -16.04
N THR A 268 -8.70 -18.38 -17.34
CA THR A 268 -9.08 -17.17 -18.09
C THR A 268 -10.57 -16.82 -18.02
N THR A 269 -11.36 -17.59 -17.27
CA THR A 269 -12.80 -17.37 -17.06
C THR A 269 -13.16 -17.21 -15.58
N TYR A 270 -12.15 -17.05 -14.71
CA TYR A 270 -12.38 -16.95 -13.28
C TYR A 270 -12.74 -15.54 -12.82
N TYR A 271 -11.98 -14.52 -13.21
CA TYR A 271 -12.11 -13.14 -12.74
C TYR A 271 -12.27 -12.18 -13.93
N GLY A 272 -13.33 -11.37 -13.93
CA GLY A 272 -13.57 -10.39 -14.99
C GLY A 272 -14.98 -9.80 -14.97
N PRO A 273 -15.25 -8.77 -15.81
CA PRO A 273 -16.53 -8.08 -15.81
C PRO A 273 -17.53 -8.74 -16.76
N ARG A 274 -18.83 -8.55 -16.54
CA ARG A 274 -19.88 -9.02 -17.48
C ARG A 274 -19.85 -8.36 -18.86
N SER A 275 -19.27 -7.16 -18.95
CA SER A 275 -19.18 -6.39 -20.18
C SER A 275 -17.80 -5.76 -20.31
N PRO A 276 -17.29 -5.60 -21.55
CA PRO A 276 -16.00 -4.97 -21.78
C PRO A 276 -15.95 -3.56 -21.15
N PRO A 277 -14.89 -3.22 -20.41
CA PRO A 277 -14.70 -1.86 -19.94
C PRO A 277 -14.45 -0.91 -21.12
N PRO A 278 -14.75 0.40 -20.98
CA PRO A 278 -14.47 1.35 -22.04
C PRO A 278 -12.99 1.37 -22.44
N GLY A 279 -12.74 1.25 -23.75
CA GLY A 279 -11.39 1.20 -24.31
C GLY A 279 -10.81 -0.21 -24.46
N SER A 280 -11.44 -1.24 -23.90
CA SER A 280 -11.00 -2.63 -24.05
C SER A 280 -11.51 -3.26 -25.35
N SER A 281 -10.62 -3.92 -26.08
CA SER A 281 -10.89 -4.78 -27.23
C SER A 281 -11.31 -6.19 -26.83
N TYR A 282 -11.06 -6.59 -25.57
CA TYR A 282 -11.49 -7.89 -25.06
C TYR A 282 -13.03 -7.99 -24.99
N ASN A 283 -13.59 -9.01 -25.64
CA ASN A 283 -15.02 -9.26 -25.67
C ASN A 283 -15.47 -10.10 -24.46
N ALA A 284 -15.71 -9.45 -23.33
CA ALA A 284 -16.21 -10.09 -22.10
C ALA A 284 -17.68 -10.53 -22.16
N ASN A 285 -18.48 -10.09 -23.15
CA ASN A 285 -19.94 -10.33 -23.19
C ASN A 285 -20.34 -11.81 -23.34
N LEU A 286 -19.39 -12.69 -23.64
CA LEU A 286 -19.62 -14.13 -23.84
C LEU A 286 -19.14 -14.98 -22.65
N THR A 287 -18.48 -14.39 -21.66
CA THR A 287 -17.88 -15.11 -20.54
C THR A 287 -18.62 -14.75 -19.25
N LYS A 288 -19.25 -15.74 -18.63
CA LYS A 288 -19.73 -15.62 -17.26
C LYS A 288 -18.57 -15.90 -16.31
N PHE A 289 -17.90 -14.85 -15.85
CA PHE A 289 -16.82 -14.97 -14.87
C PHE A 289 -17.33 -15.52 -13.53
N THR A 290 -16.46 -16.24 -12.82
CA THR A 290 -16.76 -16.81 -11.50
C THR A 290 -16.84 -15.71 -10.44
N VAL A 291 -15.86 -14.80 -10.43
CA VAL A 291 -15.86 -13.53 -9.71
C VAL A 291 -16.19 -12.43 -10.71
N ASP A 292 -17.35 -11.81 -10.54
CA ASP A 292 -17.87 -10.79 -11.45
C ASP A 292 -17.47 -9.39 -11.00
N THR A 293 -16.54 -8.77 -11.71
CA THR A 293 -15.94 -7.48 -11.32
C THR A 293 -16.77 -6.26 -11.73
N SER A 294 -17.94 -6.47 -12.36
CA SER A 294 -18.87 -5.38 -12.69
C SER A 294 -19.59 -4.78 -11.48
N ARG A 295 -19.36 -5.36 -10.29
CA ARG A 295 -19.99 -5.01 -9.02
C ARG A 295 -19.09 -5.42 -7.85
N PRO A 296 -19.36 -4.91 -6.64
CA PRO A 296 -18.54 -5.23 -5.48
C PRO A 296 -18.51 -6.72 -5.11
N PHE A 297 -17.41 -7.14 -4.48
CA PHE A 297 -17.21 -8.45 -3.88
C PHE A 297 -16.23 -8.34 -2.70
N THR A 298 -16.24 -9.34 -1.81
CA THR A 298 -15.27 -9.47 -0.73
C THR A 298 -14.05 -10.24 -1.21
N VAL A 299 -12.86 -9.76 -0.86
CA VAL A 299 -11.58 -10.45 -0.97
C VAL A 299 -11.15 -10.86 0.43
N THR A 300 -10.70 -12.10 0.60
CA THR A 300 -10.11 -12.58 1.86
C THR A 300 -8.78 -13.26 1.59
N THR A 301 -7.79 -12.93 2.42
CA THR A 301 -6.45 -13.53 2.37
C THR A 301 -6.09 -14.12 3.71
N GLN A 302 -5.73 -15.40 3.72
CA GLN A 302 -5.40 -16.18 4.92
C GLN A 302 -3.91 -16.53 4.91
N PHE A 303 -3.24 -16.30 6.03
CA PHE A 303 -1.81 -16.54 6.19
C PHE A 303 -1.59 -17.76 7.09
N LEU A 304 -1.59 -18.93 6.48
CA LEU A 304 -1.64 -20.22 7.16
C LEU A 304 -0.24 -20.69 7.55
N THR A 305 -0.13 -21.24 8.76
CA THR A 305 1.14 -21.71 9.30
C THR A 305 1.15 -23.23 9.47
N GLN A 306 2.34 -23.83 9.38
CA GLN A 306 2.56 -25.25 9.70
C GLN A 306 3.10 -25.39 11.13
N GLY A 307 2.60 -26.37 11.87
CA GLY A 307 3.05 -26.69 13.23
C GLY A 307 4.18 -27.74 13.29
N ASN A 308 5.19 -27.52 14.16
CA ASN A 308 6.02 -28.51 14.84
C ASN A 308 5.68 -28.43 16.36
N PRO A 309 5.31 -29.53 17.03
CA PRO A 309 4.70 -29.55 18.38
C PRO A 309 5.52 -28.99 19.57
N SER A 310 6.76 -28.54 19.39
CA SER A 310 7.66 -28.25 20.52
C SER A 310 7.75 -26.78 20.96
N ASP A 311 7.48 -25.80 20.10
CA ASP A 311 7.40 -24.37 20.48
C ASP A 311 6.79 -23.51 19.37
N ILE A 312 5.46 -23.27 19.43
CA ILE A 312 4.73 -22.49 18.41
C ILE A 312 3.61 -21.71 19.07
N THR A 313 3.78 -20.39 19.19
CA THR A 313 2.64 -19.49 19.35
C THR A 313 2.01 -19.13 18.00
N LYS A 314 2.78 -19.16 16.88
CA LYS A 314 2.27 -18.88 15.52
C LYS A 314 2.90 -19.62 14.32
N GLY A 315 3.89 -20.50 14.48
CA GLY A 315 4.38 -21.41 13.41
C GLY A 315 5.13 -20.73 12.27
N ILE A 316 5.60 -21.52 11.29
CA ILE A 316 6.23 -21.03 10.06
C ILE A 316 5.11 -20.80 9.03
N LEU A 317 5.10 -19.63 8.37
CA LEU A 317 4.17 -19.38 7.27
C LEU A 317 4.44 -20.38 6.15
N ASN A 318 3.40 -21.12 5.77
CA ASN A 318 3.50 -22.22 4.81
C ASN A 318 2.62 -21.98 3.57
N GLU A 319 1.53 -21.23 3.72
CA GLU A 319 0.57 -21.00 2.66
C GLU A 319 -0.08 -19.62 2.80
N VAL A 320 -0.14 -18.86 1.71
CA VAL A 320 -1.03 -17.69 1.59
C VAL A 320 -2.18 -18.09 0.69
N ARG A 321 -3.39 -18.14 1.26
CA ARG A 321 -4.61 -18.57 0.58
C ARG A 321 -5.50 -17.38 0.28
N ARG A 322 -6.19 -17.44 -0.86
CA ARG A 322 -7.20 -16.47 -1.30
C ARG A 322 -8.58 -17.12 -1.30
N LEU A 323 -9.60 -16.35 -0.98
CA LEU A 323 -10.99 -16.65 -1.31
C LEU A 323 -11.74 -15.35 -1.59
N TYR A 324 -12.88 -15.47 -2.25
CA TYR A 324 -13.78 -14.37 -2.52
C TYR A 324 -15.16 -14.65 -1.91
N VAL A 325 -15.93 -13.60 -1.66
CA VAL A 325 -17.37 -13.74 -1.37
C VAL A 325 -18.12 -12.80 -2.30
N GLN A 326 -19.08 -13.33 -3.05
CA GLN A 326 -19.95 -12.53 -3.89
C GLN A 326 -21.38 -13.07 -3.82
N ASP A 327 -22.35 -12.19 -3.65
CA ASP A 327 -23.77 -12.56 -3.40
C ASP A 327 -23.97 -13.50 -2.21
N GLY A 328 -23.14 -13.36 -1.17
CA GLY A 328 -23.16 -14.25 0.00
C GLY A 328 -22.63 -15.66 -0.25
N VAL A 329 -22.08 -15.93 -1.44
CA VAL A 329 -21.48 -17.21 -1.80
C VAL A 329 -19.96 -17.11 -1.67
N VAL A 330 -19.38 -18.03 -0.88
CA VAL A 330 -17.92 -18.20 -0.81
C VAL A 330 -17.42 -18.84 -2.11
N ILE A 331 -16.38 -18.27 -2.69
CA ILE A 331 -15.73 -18.70 -3.92
C ILE A 331 -14.26 -18.98 -3.58
N GLU A 332 -13.87 -20.25 -3.58
CA GLU A 332 -12.48 -20.68 -3.40
C GLU A 332 -11.60 -20.16 -4.55
N ASN A 333 -10.31 -19.90 -4.30
CA ASN A 333 -9.40 -19.36 -5.31
C ASN A 333 -9.36 -20.21 -6.58
N ALA A 334 -9.02 -19.58 -7.70
CA ALA A 334 -8.84 -20.26 -8.97
C ALA A 334 -7.72 -21.31 -8.86
N PRO A 335 -7.97 -22.59 -9.19
CA PRO A 335 -6.91 -23.58 -9.26
C PRO A 335 -6.00 -23.34 -10.47
N VAL A 336 -4.76 -23.80 -10.36
CA VAL A 336 -3.80 -23.85 -11.47
C VAL A 336 -4.26 -24.84 -12.53
N ILE A 337 -4.35 -24.37 -13.78
CA ILE A 337 -4.68 -25.16 -14.98
C ILE A 337 -3.47 -25.22 -15.94
N ALA A 338 -2.57 -24.24 -15.86
CA ALA A 338 -1.36 -24.18 -16.68
C ALA A 338 -0.48 -25.42 -16.47
N ARG A 339 -0.19 -26.15 -17.56
CA ARG A 339 0.53 -27.44 -17.50
C ARG A 339 1.98 -27.35 -17.02
N ASN A 340 2.59 -26.18 -17.12
CA ASN A 340 3.96 -25.89 -16.69
C ASN A 340 4.05 -25.38 -15.25
N MET A 341 2.91 -25.31 -14.54
CA MET A 341 2.84 -24.84 -13.17
C MET A 341 2.50 -25.99 -12.20
N PRO A 342 3.03 -25.98 -10.97
CA PRO A 342 2.62 -26.94 -9.95
C PRO A 342 1.11 -26.85 -9.67
N PRO A 343 0.41 -27.98 -9.45
CA PRO A 343 -1.00 -27.94 -9.10
C PRO A 343 -1.19 -27.30 -7.73
N GLY A 344 -2.29 -26.56 -7.56
CA GLY A 344 -2.62 -25.85 -6.33
C GLY A 344 -3.56 -24.68 -6.62
N ASP A 345 -3.83 -23.90 -5.59
CA ASP A 345 -4.76 -22.76 -5.59
C ASP A 345 -4.28 -21.63 -4.65
N SER A 346 -3.02 -21.65 -4.24
CA SER A 346 -2.48 -20.79 -3.18
C SER A 346 -0.98 -20.57 -3.35
N LEU A 347 -0.44 -19.54 -2.70
CA LEU A 347 1.01 -19.34 -2.64
C LEU A 347 1.61 -20.32 -1.63
N ARG A 348 2.33 -21.30 -2.16
CA ARG A 348 3.20 -22.22 -1.43
C ARG A 348 4.61 -22.13 -2.02
N MET A 349 5.62 -22.60 -1.30
CA MET A 349 7.00 -22.57 -1.81
C MET A 349 7.15 -23.23 -3.18
N SER A 350 6.44 -24.33 -3.45
CA SER A 350 6.46 -24.99 -4.76
C SER A 350 5.95 -24.08 -5.88
N HIS A 351 4.90 -23.29 -5.63
CA HIS A 351 4.41 -22.28 -6.58
C HIS A 351 5.45 -21.17 -6.76
N CYS A 352 6.00 -20.65 -5.66
CA CYS A 352 6.98 -19.57 -5.69
C CYS A 352 8.23 -19.93 -6.48
N GLN A 353 8.74 -21.15 -6.32
CA GLN A 353 9.87 -21.68 -7.09
C GLN A 353 9.62 -21.74 -8.60
N ALA A 354 8.35 -21.75 -9.03
CA ALA A 354 7.98 -21.79 -10.44
C ALA A 354 7.76 -20.39 -11.05
N VAL A 355 7.55 -19.34 -10.25
CA VAL A 355 7.19 -18.00 -10.74
C VAL A 355 8.18 -16.90 -10.37
N ALA A 356 9.00 -17.09 -9.35
CA ALA A 356 9.86 -16.05 -8.80
C ALA A 356 11.33 -16.45 -8.86
N ASP A 357 12.16 -15.53 -9.34
CA ASP A 357 13.59 -15.80 -9.55
C ASP A 357 14.41 -15.71 -8.26
N ASN A 358 14.07 -14.77 -7.36
CA ASN A 358 14.87 -14.45 -6.17
C ASN A 358 14.14 -14.68 -4.83
N PHE A 359 12.85 -15.02 -4.86
CA PHE A 359 12.02 -15.15 -3.65
C PHE A 359 12.61 -16.10 -2.60
N GLU A 360 13.02 -17.31 -3.02
CA GLU A 360 13.58 -18.32 -2.12
C GLU A 360 14.94 -17.89 -1.55
N ASN A 361 15.78 -17.23 -2.36
CA ASN A 361 17.07 -16.71 -1.92
C ASN A 361 16.90 -15.61 -0.86
N MET A 362 15.82 -14.85 -0.93
CA MET A 362 15.45 -13.82 0.07
C MET A 362 14.71 -14.41 1.29
N GLY A 363 14.70 -15.73 1.46
CA GLY A 363 14.08 -16.43 2.60
C GLY A 363 12.61 -16.80 2.40
N GLY A 364 12.03 -16.49 1.24
CA GLY A 364 10.69 -16.87 0.81
C GLY A 364 9.60 -16.68 1.86
N LEU A 365 8.69 -17.66 1.96
CA LEU A 365 7.58 -17.60 2.92
C LEU A 365 8.05 -17.55 4.39
N THR A 366 9.27 -17.99 4.69
CA THR A 366 9.81 -17.86 6.06
C THR A 366 10.01 -16.39 6.41
N ASN A 367 10.69 -15.61 5.56
CA ASN A 367 10.90 -14.18 5.79
C ASN A 367 9.60 -13.37 5.69
N THR A 368 8.74 -13.69 4.71
CA THR A 368 7.38 -13.11 4.64
C THR A 368 6.62 -13.34 5.95
N GLY A 369 6.63 -14.58 6.48
CA GLY A 369 5.99 -14.91 7.74
C GLY A 369 6.59 -14.20 8.95
N GLN A 370 7.90 -14.02 8.99
CA GLN A 370 8.55 -13.26 10.06
C GLN A 370 8.15 -11.77 10.02
N SER A 371 8.07 -11.17 8.83
CA SER A 371 7.59 -9.79 8.66
C SER A 371 6.12 -9.64 9.13
N LEU A 372 5.23 -10.53 8.70
CA LEU A 372 3.83 -10.58 9.14
C LEU A 372 3.67 -10.81 10.65
N ASP A 373 4.68 -11.36 11.34
CA ASP A 373 4.66 -11.55 12.79
C ASP A 373 5.13 -10.31 13.56
N ARG A 374 6.19 -9.65 13.07
CA ARG A 374 6.65 -8.35 13.60
C ARG A 374 5.55 -7.31 13.45
N GLY A 375 4.88 -7.34 12.29
CA GLY A 375 3.74 -6.52 11.94
C GLY A 375 4.08 -5.52 10.85
N MET A 376 3.08 -5.21 10.03
CA MET A 376 3.24 -4.39 8.83
C MET A 376 2.16 -3.30 8.76
N VAL A 377 2.45 -2.22 8.06
CA VAL A 377 1.53 -1.10 7.82
C VAL A 377 0.66 -1.40 6.61
N LEU A 378 -0.65 -1.18 6.74
CA LEU A 378 -1.61 -1.32 5.64
C LEU A 378 -1.60 -0.06 4.78
N ALA A 379 -1.35 -0.25 3.49
CA ALA A 379 -1.36 0.80 2.46
C ALA A 379 -2.48 0.55 1.44
N PHE A 380 -3.04 1.64 0.93
CA PHE A 380 -3.99 1.66 -0.18
C PHE A 380 -3.48 2.62 -1.23
N SER A 381 -3.59 2.25 -2.51
CA SER A 381 -3.22 3.15 -3.60
C SER A 381 -4.05 2.92 -4.86
N ILE A 382 -4.01 3.90 -5.75
CA ILE A 382 -4.45 3.77 -7.14
C ILE A 382 -3.39 4.40 -8.04
N TRP A 383 -2.96 3.68 -9.07
CA TRP A 383 -1.92 4.16 -9.97
C TRP A 383 -2.02 3.52 -11.36
N ASN A 384 -1.33 4.12 -12.33
CA ASN A 384 -1.05 3.53 -13.63
C ASN A 384 0.46 3.58 -13.90
N ASP A 385 0.91 2.84 -14.91
CA ASP A 385 2.33 2.75 -15.27
C ASP A 385 2.57 3.52 -16.57
N ASP A 386 3.44 4.54 -16.52
CA ASP A 386 3.79 5.37 -17.68
C ASP A 386 4.77 4.70 -18.65
N LYS A 387 5.38 3.59 -18.25
CA LYS A 387 6.42 2.87 -19.02
C LYS A 387 5.92 1.54 -19.55
N GLN A 388 5.28 0.73 -18.71
CA GLN A 388 4.88 -0.64 -19.07
C GLN A 388 3.38 -0.84 -19.13
N PHE A 389 2.57 0.21 -18.88
CA PHE A 389 1.12 0.19 -19.06
C PHE A 389 0.39 -0.91 -18.25
N MET A 390 0.97 -1.32 -17.12
CA MET A 390 0.53 -2.48 -16.31
C MET A 390 0.47 -3.81 -17.07
N ASN A 391 1.23 -3.94 -18.16
CA ASN A 391 1.24 -5.18 -18.94
C ASN A 391 1.66 -6.41 -18.13
N TRP A 392 2.41 -6.23 -17.03
CA TRP A 392 2.75 -7.28 -16.09
C TRP A 392 1.54 -7.82 -15.31
N LEU A 393 0.50 -7.01 -15.12
CA LEU A 393 -0.72 -7.32 -14.38
C LEU A 393 -1.83 -7.86 -15.29
N ASP A 394 -2.09 -7.22 -16.45
CA ASP A 394 -3.35 -7.42 -17.18
C ASP A 394 -3.23 -7.68 -18.69
N ALA A 395 -2.01 -7.79 -19.24
CA ALA A 395 -1.79 -8.08 -20.64
C ALA A 395 -1.05 -9.41 -20.88
N GLY A 396 -1.07 -9.88 -22.13
CA GLY A 396 -0.36 -11.09 -22.54
C GLY A 396 -0.83 -12.34 -21.79
N ASN A 397 0.05 -12.94 -20.98
CA ASN A 397 -0.30 -14.09 -20.15
C ASN A 397 -0.93 -13.68 -18.80
N ALA A 398 -0.90 -12.40 -18.44
CA ALA A 398 -1.39 -11.88 -17.17
C ALA A 398 -2.83 -11.37 -17.22
N GLY A 399 -3.37 -11.18 -18.42
CA GLY A 399 -4.75 -10.77 -18.59
C GLY A 399 -5.13 -10.58 -20.05
N PRO A 400 -6.37 -10.13 -20.29
CA PRO A 400 -6.93 -10.04 -21.62
C PRO A 400 -6.58 -8.75 -22.38
N CYS A 401 -5.94 -7.78 -21.74
CA CYS A 401 -5.63 -6.49 -22.36
C CYS A 401 -4.58 -6.66 -23.47
N THR A 402 -4.65 -5.80 -24.49
CA THR A 402 -3.51 -5.64 -25.41
C THR A 402 -2.40 -4.86 -24.72
N TYR A 403 -1.18 -4.93 -25.27
CA TYR A 403 -0.02 -4.27 -24.69
C TYR A 403 -0.09 -2.73 -24.68
N GLU A 404 -1.05 -2.13 -25.40
CA GLU A 404 -1.20 -0.69 -25.57
C GLU A 404 -2.41 -0.11 -24.81
N GLU A 405 -3.41 -0.94 -24.48
CA GLU A 405 -4.67 -0.48 -23.88
C GLU A 405 -4.50 0.20 -22.53
N GLY A 406 -3.44 -0.18 -21.79
CA GLY A 406 -3.10 0.39 -20.50
C GLY A 406 -2.34 1.73 -20.55
N SER A 407 -2.20 2.36 -21.71
CA SER A 407 -1.53 3.66 -21.83
C SER A 407 -2.24 4.74 -20.98
N PRO A 408 -1.52 5.52 -20.16
CA PRO A 408 -2.12 6.59 -19.35
C PRO A 408 -2.96 7.60 -20.13
N ASP A 409 -2.60 7.89 -21.39
CA ASP A 409 -3.35 8.81 -22.24
C ASP A 409 -4.69 8.20 -22.70
N ILE A 410 -4.70 6.90 -23.00
CA ILE A 410 -5.92 6.16 -23.32
C ILE A 410 -6.82 6.12 -22.09
N ILE A 411 -6.27 5.77 -20.92
CA ILE A 411 -7.02 5.71 -19.67
C ILE A 411 -7.67 7.06 -19.38
N ARG A 412 -6.87 8.14 -19.38
CA ARG A 412 -7.34 9.51 -19.12
C ARG A 412 -8.45 9.93 -20.11
N SER A 413 -8.34 9.55 -21.38
CA SER A 413 -9.34 9.87 -22.41
C SER A 413 -10.63 9.07 -22.26
N LYS A 414 -10.54 7.78 -21.90
CA LYS A 414 -11.69 6.87 -21.89
C LYS A 414 -12.42 6.82 -20.56
N ARG A 415 -11.69 6.94 -19.44
CA ARG A 415 -12.18 6.81 -18.06
C ARG A 415 -11.51 7.84 -17.14
N PRO A 416 -11.76 9.15 -17.34
CA PRO A 416 -11.29 10.18 -16.42
C PRO A 416 -11.91 10.02 -15.00
N ASP A 417 -12.98 9.24 -14.86
CA ASP A 417 -13.65 8.89 -13.61
C ASP A 417 -13.08 7.62 -12.92
N THR A 418 -11.95 7.08 -13.41
CA THR A 418 -11.39 5.84 -12.88
C THR A 418 -11.02 5.99 -11.41
N SER A 419 -11.49 5.04 -10.61
CA SER A 419 -11.40 5.02 -9.15
C SER A 419 -11.52 3.59 -8.64
N VAL A 420 -11.00 3.36 -7.44
CA VAL A 420 -11.19 2.13 -6.67
C VAL A 420 -11.89 2.48 -5.38
N THR A 421 -12.78 1.60 -4.91
CA THR A 421 -13.39 1.75 -3.59
C THR A 421 -13.11 0.52 -2.74
N PHE A 422 -12.45 0.72 -1.61
CA PHE A 422 -12.22 -0.27 -0.57
C PHE A 422 -13.22 -0.06 0.56
N MET A 423 -13.79 -1.14 1.09
CA MET A 423 -14.87 -1.10 2.08
C MET A 423 -14.66 -2.18 3.13
N ASN A 424 -15.19 -1.95 4.34
CA ASN A 424 -15.38 -2.99 5.35
C ASN A 424 -14.12 -3.82 5.64
N VAL A 425 -12.97 -3.14 5.80
CA VAL A 425 -11.69 -3.79 6.11
C VAL A 425 -11.78 -4.44 7.49
N ARG A 426 -11.51 -5.75 7.53
CA ARG A 426 -11.61 -6.63 8.70
C ARG A 426 -10.35 -7.47 8.81
N TRP A 427 -9.77 -7.65 9.99
CA TRP A 427 -8.70 -8.64 10.19
C TRP A 427 -8.87 -9.38 11.52
N GLY A 428 -8.39 -10.62 11.59
CA GLY A 428 -8.56 -11.42 12.79
C GLY A 428 -8.28 -12.90 12.64
N ASP A 429 -8.88 -13.69 13.52
CA ASP A 429 -8.77 -15.15 13.50
C ASP A 429 -9.19 -15.72 12.14
N LEU A 430 -8.51 -16.77 11.68
CA LEU A 430 -8.88 -17.52 10.47
C LEU A 430 -10.35 -17.96 10.49
N GLY A 431 -11.13 -17.62 9.46
CA GLY A 431 -12.56 -17.88 9.33
C GLY A 431 -13.47 -16.97 10.17
N SER A 432 -13.02 -15.79 10.59
CA SER A 432 -13.80 -14.83 11.39
C SER A 432 -14.16 -13.52 10.68
N THR A 433 -13.55 -13.23 9.52
CA THR A 433 -13.69 -11.92 8.84
C THR A 433 -14.69 -11.92 7.70
N TYR A 434 -15.28 -13.06 7.35
CA TYR A 434 -16.30 -13.19 6.30
C TYR A 434 -17.41 -14.15 6.72
N ASN A 435 -18.64 -13.90 6.28
CA ASN A 435 -19.77 -14.78 6.56
C ASN A 435 -19.79 -15.93 5.54
N SER A 436 -19.49 -17.15 5.98
CA SER A 436 -19.64 -18.37 5.18
C SER A 436 -21.12 -18.82 5.14
N GLY A 437 -22.01 -17.97 4.63
CA GLY A 437 -23.38 -18.31 4.23
C GLY A 437 -24.17 -19.33 5.07
N THR A 438 -24.03 -19.34 6.40
CA THR A 438 -24.82 -20.22 7.27
C THR A 438 -25.45 -19.43 8.42
N ALA A 439 -26.80 -19.50 8.44
CA ALA A 439 -27.81 -18.84 9.27
C ALA A 439 -28.17 -17.39 8.83
N SER A 440 -29.37 -17.09 8.32
CA SER A 440 -30.71 -17.65 8.62
C SER A 440 -31.50 -18.03 7.37
#